data_AF-A0A4S8MQK6-F1
#
_entry.id   AF-A0A4S8MQK6-F1
#
_cell.length_a   1.000
_cell.length_b   1.000
_cell.length_c   1.000
_cell.angle_alpha   90.00
_cell.angle_beta   90.00
_cell.angle_gamma   90.00
#
_symmetry.space_group_name_H-M   'P 1'
#
loop_
_entity.id
_entity.type
_entity.pdbx_description
1 polymer ?
#
loop_
_entity_poly.entity_id
_entity_poly.type
_entity_poly.pdbx_seq_one_letter_code
_entity_poly.pdbx_strand_id
1 'polypeptide(L)'
;MSLLRTSSRYFPIVSPRHTSRVCHHAVQYSKCRSFPLSRSYSIGLDEERLRPTVSERKKTRARKAKVESDRILELVKKDPMTLPEHSSWRQIFYVSQNDRVAIANPQSAQLVAEHFIPKEETGKVIIEAFPGPGQLTRALLKLPKERVEKIIVLEDNARYLDYLKPLEDVDSRVKIVPLSGLEWGTYDTIQEMGLLENVKELEWDAGVHPQLQFVSHMPINVYGEQLMSQFLRLVPDRQWLFKYGRVKMNLLLSDYVWQRVTAIPGDKAYRCKLSVIADAAVECKSLLYDELQPFRDHFHPVLYRQPTSEATAGNRKVGNPMRTVSVVPREEQIIQSGSLDVWDYCLRRLFVQKATAVGRSIPSLGPGAQSLLTHLEKDVDLNKPVRALELKDWESIVRVFSEWPFAPSVRIISSNLN
;
A
#
# COMPACT_ATOMS: atom_id res chain seq x y z
N MET A 1 52.81 1.78 -11.73
CA MET A 1 53.83 2.45 -10.90
C MET A 1 53.32 3.84 -10.54
N SER A 2 53.31 4.19 -9.23
CA SER A 2 52.99 5.50 -8.61
C SER A 2 51.56 6.03 -8.86
N LEU A 3 50.54 5.89 -8.00
CA LEU A 3 50.33 6.24 -6.57
C LEU A 3 50.65 7.71 -6.21
N LEU A 4 49.61 8.55 -6.23
CA LEU A 4 49.53 9.78 -5.43
C LEU A 4 48.18 9.82 -4.69
N ARG A 5 48.28 9.79 -3.36
CA ARG A 5 47.22 9.96 -2.37
C ARG A 5 46.92 11.45 -2.21
N THR A 6 45.65 11.84 -2.14
CA THR A 6 45.25 13.15 -1.61
C THR A 6 44.27 12.97 -0.46
N SER A 7 44.57 13.64 0.65
CA SER A 7 43.97 13.46 1.95
C SER A 7 42.68 14.25 2.10
N SER A 8 41.71 13.64 2.78
CA SER A 8 40.51 14.29 3.31
C SER A 8 40.91 15.22 4.49
N ARG A 9 40.42 16.46 4.49
CA ARG A 9 40.47 17.36 5.65
C ARG A 9 39.04 17.73 6.05
N TYR A 10 38.65 17.26 7.23
CA TYR A 10 37.45 17.64 7.96
C TYR A 10 37.60 19.05 8.56
N PHE A 11 36.56 19.87 8.43
CA PHE A 11 36.39 21.14 9.13
C PHE A 11 35.77 20.91 10.53
N PRO A 12 36.21 21.63 11.58
CA PRO A 12 35.62 21.53 12.92
C PRO A 12 34.47 22.53 13.10
N ILE A 13 33.37 22.10 13.71
CA ILE A 13 32.28 22.99 14.17
C ILE A 13 32.37 23.15 15.69
N VAL A 14 32.33 24.42 16.09
CA VAL A 14 32.54 24.98 17.42
C VAL A 14 31.30 24.80 18.32
N SER A 15 31.53 24.49 19.59
CA SER A 15 30.55 24.49 20.69
C SER A 15 30.52 25.83 21.43
N PRO A 16 29.36 26.23 22.00
CA PRO A 16 29.33 27.11 23.16
C PRO A 16 28.77 26.43 24.42
N ARG A 17 29.30 26.86 25.57
CA ARG A 17 29.08 26.37 26.93
C ARG A 17 27.85 26.97 27.63
N HIS A 18 27.30 26.17 28.54
CA HIS A 18 26.81 26.43 29.91
C HIS A 18 25.91 27.65 30.21
N THR A 19 24.77 27.38 30.87
CA THR A 19 24.47 27.96 32.18
C THR A 19 23.76 26.94 33.09
N SER A 20 24.21 26.86 34.34
CA SER A 20 23.73 25.99 35.41
C SER A 20 22.78 26.74 36.35
N ARG A 21 21.75 26.07 36.86
CA ARG A 21 21.11 26.43 38.14
C ARG A 21 20.90 25.16 38.98
N VAL A 22 21.56 25.14 40.13
CA VAL A 22 21.45 24.14 41.20
C VAL A 22 20.53 24.72 42.27
N CYS A 23 19.53 23.96 42.71
CA CYS A 23 18.78 24.22 43.93
C CYS A 23 19.02 23.07 44.91
N HIS A 24 19.63 23.40 46.05
CA HIS A 24 19.78 22.53 47.22
C HIS A 24 18.50 22.57 48.07
N HIS A 25 18.06 21.41 48.55
CA HIS A 25 17.35 21.33 49.83
C HIS A 25 17.74 20.03 50.55
N ALA A 26 18.48 20.21 51.64
CA ALA A 26 18.72 19.20 52.67
C ALA A 26 17.61 19.31 53.73
N VAL A 27 17.13 18.18 54.24
CA VAL A 27 16.29 18.11 55.45
C VAL A 27 16.94 17.14 56.42
N GLN A 28 17.10 17.63 57.64
CA GLN A 28 17.80 17.02 58.78
C GLN A 28 17.00 15.89 59.42
N TYR A 29 17.73 14.87 59.91
CA TYR A 29 17.26 13.87 60.85
C TYR A 29 17.41 14.36 62.29
N SER A 30 16.43 14.09 63.15
CA SER A 30 16.59 14.20 64.61
C SER A 30 15.79 13.16 65.41
N LYS A 31 16.53 12.49 66.29
CA LYS A 31 16.21 12.01 67.67
C LYS A 31 15.36 10.75 67.92
N CYS A 32 16.11 9.76 68.41
CA CYS A 32 15.87 8.77 69.48
C CYS A 32 14.52 8.74 70.22
N ARG A 33 14.03 7.51 70.45
CA ARG A 33 13.61 6.98 71.77
C ARG A 33 13.67 5.44 71.76
N SER A 34 13.91 4.88 72.95
CA SER A 34 14.38 3.53 73.24
C SER A 34 13.39 2.68 74.06
N PHE A 35 13.50 1.35 73.92
CA PHE A 35 13.03 0.20 74.75
C PHE A 35 11.57 -0.31 74.63
N PRO A 36 11.25 -1.60 74.96
CA PRO A 36 12.10 -2.80 75.14
C PRO A 36 11.60 -4.07 74.38
N LEU A 37 12.44 -5.11 74.40
CA LEU A 37 12.20 -6.49 73.95
C LEU A 37 11.00 -7.17 74.65
N SER A 38 10.14 -7.87 73.89
CA SER A 38 9.82 -9.30 74.07
C SER A 38 8.55 -9.70 73.31
N ARG A 39 8.67 -10.71 72.44
CA ARG A 39 7.83 -11.92 72.36
C ARG A 39 8.00 -12.57 70.99
N SER A 40 8.61 -13.74 71.05
CA SER A 40 8.62 -14.78 70.03
C SER A 40 7.20 -15.11 69.57
N TYR A 41 6.94 -14.94 68.28
CA TYR A 41 5.87 -15.66 67.57
C TYR A 41 6.50 -16.31 66.35
N SER A 42 6.58 -17.64 66.41
CA SER A 42 6.93 -18.51 65.29
C SER A 42 5.76 -18.48 64.31
N ILE A 43 5.88 -17.70 63.23
CA ILE A 43 4.99 -17.78 62.08
C ILE A 43 5.77 -18.52 60.99
N GLY A 44 5.16 -19.60 60.50
CA GLY A 44 5.77 -20.53 59.55
C GLY A 44 6.34 -19.84 58.33
N LEU A 45 7.46 -20.38 57.84
CA LEU A 45 8.01 -20.09 56.53
C LEU A 45 7.01 -20.58 55.49
N ASP A 46 6.04 -19.72 55.13
CA ASP A 46 5.33 -19.87 53.87
C ASP A 46 6.33 -19.66 52.74
N GLU A 47 6.43 -20.65 51.86
CA GLU A 47 7.18 -20.57 50.60
C GLU A 47 6.78 -19.28 49.88
N GLU A 48 7.70 -18.31 49.86
CA GLU A 48 7.57 -17.10 49.09
C GLU A 48 7.63 -17.49 47.60
N ARG A 49 6.47 -17.79 47.00
CA ARG A 49 6.33 -18.01 45.56
C ARG A 49 6.80 -16.76 44.84
N LEU A 50 8.08 -16.76 44.46
CA LEU A 50 8.73 -15.75 43.64
C LEU A 50 7.83 -15.40 42.45
N ARG A 51 7.35 -14.16 42.43
CA ARG A 51 6.50 -13.67 41.33
C ARG A 51 7.36 -13.70 40.05
N PRO A 52 6.89 -14.35 38.98
CA PRO A 52 7.69 -14.51 37.76
C PRO A 52 8.06 -13.14 37.19
N THR A 53 9.31 -13.02 36.76
CA THR A 53 9.87 -11.79 36.19
C THR A 53 9.11 -11.36 34.94
N VAL A 54 9.22 -10.09 34.55
CA VAL A 54 8.62 -9.59 33.29
C VAL A 54 9.09 -10.39 32.08
N SER A 55 10.34 -10.87 32.10
CA SER A 55 10.91 -11.71 31.04
C SER A 55 10.26 -13.09 30.97
N GLU A 56 10.04 -13.73 32.12
CA GLU A 56 9.40 -15.05 32.21
C GLU A 56 7.92 -14.97 31.85
N ARG A 57 7.22 -13.91 32.28
CA ARG A 57 5.83 -13.66 31.86
C ARG A 57 5.71 -13.51 30.35
N LYS A 58 6.64 -12.79 29.70
CA LYS A 58 6.69 -12.64 28.24
C LYS A 58 6.95 -13.99 27.55
N LYS A 59 7.94 -14.77 28.01
CA LYS A 59 8.26 -16.11 27.48
C LYS A 59 7.07 -17.07 27.61
N THR A 60 6.43 -17.12 28.77
CA THR A 60 5.25 -17.96 29.02
C THR A 60 4.07 -17.54 28.15
N ARG A 61 3.83 -16.24 27.97
CA ARG A 61 2.77 -15.74 27.08
C ARG A 61 3.04 -16.08 25.62
N ALA A 62 4.29 -15.94 25.15
CA ALA A 62 4.68 -16.32 23.79
C ALA A 62 4.53 -17.83 23.56
N ARG A 63 4.92 -18.65 24.53
CA ARG A 63 4.76 -20.12 24.45
C ARG A 63 3.29 -20.52 24.38
N LYS A 64 2.42 -19.92 25.21
CA LYS A 64 0.97 -20.16 25.16
C LYS A 64 0.36 -19.74 23.82
N ALA A 65 0.74 -18.57 23.31
CA ALA A 65 0.27 -18.09 22.00
C ALA A 65 0.70 -19.03 20.86
N LYS A 66 1.92 -19.56 20.91
CA LYS A 66 2.41 -20.54 19.93
C LYS A 66 1.60 -21.84 19.96
N VAL A 67 1.37 -22.41 21.15
CA VAL A 67 0.57 -23.64 21.31
C VAL A 67 -0.85 -23.46 20.77
N GLU A 68 -1.48 -22.32 21.07
CA GLU A 68 -2.82 -22.03 20.54
C GLU A 68 -2.81 -21.86 19.02
N SER A 69 -1.81 -21.16 18.47
CA SER A 69 -1.65 -21.02 17.01
C SER A 69 -1.45 -22.37 16.32
N ASP A 70 -0.63 -23.26 16.88
CA ASP A 70 -0.37 -24.60 16.32
C ASP A 70 -1.65 -25.45 16.34
N ARG A 71 -2.41 -25.42 17.44
CA ARG A 71 -3.71 -26.09 17.55
C ARG A 71 -4.72 -25.56 16.54
N ILE A 72 -4.80 -24.24 16.36
CA ILE A 72 -5.72 -23.62 15.41
C ILE A 72 -5.30 -23.97 13.98
N LEU A 73 -4.01 -24.01 13.69
CA LEU A 73 -3.50 -24.44 12.39
C LEU A 73 -3.89 -25.89 12.09
N GLU A 74 -3.84 -26.80 13.06
CA GLU A 74 -4.34 -28.17 12.89
C GLU A 74 -5.84 -28.21 12.58
N LEU A 75 -6.64 -27.33 13.17
CA LEU A 75 -8.07 -27.24 12.86
C LEU A 75 -8.29 -26.72 11.42
N VAL A 76 -7.55 -25.70 11.00
CA VAL A 76 -7.63 -25.19 9.61
C VAL A 76 -7.16 -26.24 8.62
N LYS A 77 -6.16 -27.07 8.96
CA LYS A 77 -5.76 -28.19 8.10
C LYS A 77 -6.86 -29.25 7.92
N LYS A 78 -7.77 -29.38 8.90
CA LYS A 78 -8.93 -30.30 8.81
C LYS A 78 -10.09 -29.71 8.02
N ASP A 79 -10.29 -28.39 8.08
CA ASP A 79 -11.24 -27.66 7.25
C ASP A 79 -10.58 -26.41 6.64
N PRO A 80 -9.87 -26.57 5.50
CA PRO A 80 -9.14 -25.47 4.88
C PRO A 80 -10.03 -24.31 4.45
N MET A 81 -11.32 -24.54 4.20
CA MET A 81 -12.27 -23.53 3.73
C MET A 81 -12.77 -22.60 4.84
N THR A 82 -12.50 -22.93 6.11
CA THR A 82 -12.93 -22.14 7.26
C THR A 82 -11.73 -21.56 7.99
N LEU A 83 -11.68 -20.23 8.07
CA LEU A 83 -10.70 -19.55 8.92
C LEU A 83 -11.17 -19.50 10.38
N PRO A 84 -10.24 -19.34 11.34
CA PRO A 84 -10.58 -19.16 12.75
C PRO A 84 -11.42 -17.89 12.96
N GLU A 85 -12.14 -17.82 14.07
CA GLU A 85 -12.92 -16.63 14.45
C GLU A 85 -12.07 -15.35 14.47
N HIS A 86 -12.58 -14.23 13.96
CA HIS A 86 -11.81 -12.96 13.84
C HIS A 86 -11.23 -12.50 15.18
N SER A 87 -11.91 -12.78 16.30
CA SER A 87 -11.43 -12.46 17.65
C SER A 87 -10.09 -13.13 18.01
N SER A 88 -9.79 -14.27 17.40
CA SER A 88 -8.54 -15.02 17.60
C SER A 88 -7.40 -14.57 16.69
N TRP A 89 -7.71 -13.85 15.59
CA TRP A 89 -6.73 -13.46 14.56
C TRP A 89 -5.57 -12.64 15.11
N ARG A 90 -5.83 -11.80 16.12
CA ARG A 90 -4.76 -11.00 16.76
C ARG A 90 -3.67 -11.87 17.39
N GLN A 91 -4.00 -13.07 17.83
CA GLN A 91 -3.05 -14.00 18.45
C GLN A 91 -2.33 -14.85 17.39
N ILE A 92 -3.06 -15.23 16.34
CA ILE A 92 -2.61 -16.12 15.27
C ILE A 92 -1.80 -15.37 14.22
N PHE A 93 -2.39 -14.32 13.67
CA PHE A 93 -1.89 -13.54 12.54
C PHE A 93 -1.14 -12.28 12.98
N TYR A 94 -0.59 -12.27 14.19
CA TYR A 94 0.14 -11.10 14.69
C TYR A 94 1.34 -10.78 13.78
N VAL A 95 1.22 -9.76 12.95
CA VAL A 95 2.32 -9.16 12.21
C VAL A 95 2.78 -7.91 12.96
N SER A 96 4.10 -7.78 13.14
CA SER A 96 4.70 -6.56 13.71
C SER A 96 4.54 -5.35 12.77
N GLN A 97 4.32 -5.63 11.48
CA GLN A 97 4.07 -4.62 10.45
C GLN A 97 2.56 -4.32 10.39
N ASN A 98 2.19 -3.15 10.92
CA ASN A 98 0.80 -2.64 10.95
C ASN A 98 0.38 -2.03 9.59
N ASP A 99 0.88 -2.52 8.47
CA ASP A 99 0.64 -1.95 7.13
C ASP A 99 -0.12 -2.88 6.18
N ARG A 100 -0.24 -4.17 6.53
CA ARG A 100 -1.09 -5.14 5.84
C ARG A 100 -2.46 -5.18 6.49
N VAL A 101 -3.47 -4.77 5.73
CA VAL A 101 -4.88 -4.87 6.10
C VAL A 101 -5.48 -6.02 5.31
N ALA A 102 -6.09 -6.97 5.99
CA ALA A 102 -6.81 -8.08 5.38
C ALA A 102 -8.30 -7.97 5.70
N ILE A 103 -9.16 -8.29 4.73
CA ILE A 103 -10.58 -8.51 5.02
C ILE A 103 -10.70 -9.76 5.91
N ALA A 104 -11.44 -9.64 7.01
CA ALA A 104 -11.55 -10.67 8.03
C ALA A 104 -12.97 -11.19 8.17
N ASN A 105 -13.98 -10.36 7.88
CA ASN A 105 -15.38 -10.75 7.94
C ASN A 105 -15.76 -11.63 6.72
N PRO A 106 -16.25 -12.87 6.93
CA PRO A 106 -16.61 -13.76 5.83
C PRO A 106 -17.73 -13.22 4.92
N GLN A 107 -18.73 -12.55 5.48
CA GLN A 107 -19.85 -11.97 4.73
C GLN A 107 -19.37 -10.80 3.86
N SER A 108 -18.51 -9.94 4.40
CA SER A 108 -17.89 -8.87 3.63
C SER A 108 -16.99 -9.40 2.53
N ALA A 109 -16.20 -10.45 2.80
CA ALA A 109 -15.37 -11.08 1.78
C ALA A 109 -16.22 -11.70 0.65
N GLN A 110 -17.34 -12.35 0.99
CA GLN A 110 -18.31 -12.83 0.00
C GLN A 110 -18.88 -11.69 -0.84
N LEU A 111 -19.29 -10.59 -0.19
CA LEU A 111 -19.82 -9.42 -0.89
C LEU A 111 -18.78 -8.82 -1.85
N VAL A 112 -17.52 -8.70 -1.41
CA VAL A 112 -16.40 -8.22 -2.23
C VAL A 112 -16.17 -9.15 -3.42
N ALA A 113 -16.13 -10.46 -3.21
CA ALA A 113 -15.94 -11.44 -4.29
C ALA A 113 -17.03 -11.33 -5.37
N GLU A 114 -18.30 -11.19 -4.97
CA GLU A 114 -19.43 -11.02 -5.90
C GLU A 114 -19.39 -9.70 -6.68
N HIS A 115 -18.78 -8.63 -6.14
CA HIS A 115 -18.61 -7.36 -6.85
C HIS A 115 -17.36 -7.35 -7.74
N PHE A 116 -16.29 -8.03 -7.32
CA PHE A 116 -15.05 -8.14 -8.09
C PHE A 116 -15.21 -9.00 -9.33
N ILE A 117 -16.00 -10.06 -9.22
CA ILE A 117 -16.37 -10.93 -10.32
C ILE A 117 -17.88 -10.93 -10.33
N PRO A 118 -18.59 -10.11 -11.11
CA PRO A 118 -20.05 -10.17 -11.20
C PRO A 118 -20.58 -11.49 -11.77
N LYS A 119 -21.90 -11.70 -11.74
CA LYS A 119 -22.52 -13.00 -12.15
C LYS A 119 -22.48 -13.23 -13.66
N GLU A 120 -22.45 -12.15 -14.42
CA GLU A 120 -22.36 -12.11 -15.87
C GLU A 120 -20.95 -12.44 -16.40
N GLU A 121 -19.93 -12.40 -15.54
CA GLU A 121 -18.56 -12.70 -15.91
C GLU A 121 -18.25 -14.19 -15.75
N THR A 122 -17.58 -14.79 -16.74
CA THR A 122 -17.23 -16.22 -16.74
C THR A 122 -15.76 -16.46 -17.09
N GLY A 123 -15.24 -17.63 -16.70
CA GLY A 123 -13.90 -18.10 -17.07
C GLY A 123 -12.75 -17.31 -16.46
N LYS A 124 -12.92 -16.61 -15.33
CA LYS A 124 -11.89 -15.69 -14.84
C LYS A 124 -10.62 -16.40 -14.39
N VAL A 125 -9.48 -15.88 -14.84
CA VAL A 125 -8.15 -16.19 -14.33
C VAL A 125 -7.72 -15.01 -13.47
N ILE A 126 -7.66 -15.24 -12.16
CA ILE A 126 -7.44 -14.20 -11.16
C ILE A 126 -6.01 -14.32 -10.65
N ILE A 127 -5.26 -13.22 -10.67
CA ILE A 127 -4.02 -13.08 -9.91
C ILE A 127 -4.36 -12.30 -8.64
N GLU A 128 -4.36 -12.96 -7.48
CA GLU A 128 -4.64 -12.34 -6.17
C GLU A 128 -3.32 -12.07 -5.44
N ALA A 129 -2.93 -10.80 -5.32
CA ALA A 129 -1.79 -10.38 -4.52
C ALA A 129 -2.19 -9.99 -3.10
N PHE A 130 -1.34 -10.34 -2.14
CA PHE A 130 -1.49 -9.97 -0.74
C PHE A 130 -2.80 -10.42 -0.08
N PRO A 131 -3.25 -11.67 -0.27
CA PRO A 131 -4.49 -12.18 0.31
C PRO A 131 -4.53 -12.12 1.85
N GLY A 132 -3.37 -12.00 2.52
CA GLY A 132 -3.27 -12.15 3.96
C GLY A 132 -3.69 -13.57 4.36
N PRO A 133 -4.51 -13.76 5.40
CA PRO A 133 -5.04 -15.08 5.76
C PRO A 133 -5.86 -15.80 4.67
N GLY A 134 -6.28 -15.09 3.60
CA GLY A 134 -7.03 -15.68 2.48
C GLY A 134 -8.53 -15.77 2.71
N GLN A 135 -9.12 -14.82 3.42
CA GLN A 135 -10.58 -14.74 3.57
C GLN A 135 -11.26 -14.38 2.23
N LEU A 136 -10.65 -13.48 1.46
CA LEU A 136 -11.10 -13.15 0.10
C LEU A 136 -10.85 -14.32 -0.86
N THR A 137 -9.67 -14.95 -0.82
CA THR A 137 -9.37 -16.16 -1.60
C THR A 137 -10.46 -17.24 -1.43
N ARG A 138 -10.86 -17.52 -0.18
CA ARG A 138 -11.95 -18.47 0.12
C ARG A 138 -13.30 -18.02 -0.41
N ALA A 139 -13.59 -16.72 -0.39
CA ALA A 139 -14.82 -16.16 -0.96
C ALA A 139 -14.83 -16.27 -2.49
N LEU A 140 -13.70 -16.02 -3.16
CA LEU A 140 -13.54 -16.24 -4.59
C LEU A 140 -13.71 -17.72 -4.97
N LEU A 141 -13.18 -18.65 -4.16
CA LEU A 141 -13.38 -20.09 -4.35
C LEU A 141 -14.85 -20.53 -4.16
N LYS A 142 -15.64 -19.80 -3.37
CA LYS A 142 -17.09 -20.09 -3.24
C LYS A 142 -17.89 -19.67 -4.47
N LEU A 143 -17.32 -18.85 -5.35
CA LEU A 143 -17.98 -18.52 -6.61
C LEU A 143 -18.05 -19.77 -7.52
N PRO A 144 -19.10 -19.87 -8.35
CA PRO A 144 -19.26 -20.97 -9.31
C PRO A 144 -18.01 -21.22 -10.15
N LYS A 145 -17.74 -22.49 -10.48
CA LYS A 145 -16.54 -22.88 -11.27
C LYS A 145 -16.54 -22.31 -12.67
N GLU A 146 -17.71 -22.03 -13.22
CA GLU A 146 -17.90 -21.38 -14.51
C GLU A 146 -17.51 -19.90 -14.46
N ARG A 147 -17.59 -19.26 -13.28
CA ARG A 147 -17.21 -17.85 -13.07
C ARG A 147 -15.71 -17.68 -12.90
N VAL A 148 -15.08 -18.58 -12.15
CA VAL A 148 -13.64 -18.54 -11.84
C VAL A 148 -12.99 -19.84 -12.28
N GLU A 149 -12.13 -19.75 -13.29
CA GLU A 149 -11.36 -20.86 -13.84
C GLU A 149 -10.10 -21.13 -13.01
N LYS A 150 -9.38 -20.08 -12.61
CA LYS A 150 -8.11 -20.20 -11.88
C LYS A 150 -7.88 -19.01 -10.94
N ILE A 151 -7.28 -19.27 -9.78
CA ILE A 151 -6.84 -18.26 -8.82
C ILE A 151 -5.35 -18.49 -8.51
N ILE A 152 -4.51 -17.57 -8.93
CA ILE A 152 -3.07 -17.55 -8.67
C ILE A 152 -2.82 -16.59 -7.51
N VAL A 153 -2.47 -17.13 -6.35
CA VAL A 153 -2.35 -16.36 -5.10
C VAL A 153 -0.88 -16.07 -4.82
N LEU A 154 -0.52 -14.79 -4.71
CA LEU A 154 0.83 -14.31 -4.44
C LEU A 154 0.95 -13.83 -2.98
N GLU A 155 1.63 -14.62 -2.14
CA GLU A 155 1.86 -14.30 -0.73
C GLU A 155 3.27 -14.73 -0.29
N ASP A 156 4.06 -13.79 0.24
CA ASP A 156 5.43 -14.01 0.70
C ASP A 156 5.52 -14.27 2.22
N ASN A 157 4.47 -13.94 2.98
CA ASN A 157 4.48 -14.15 4.41
C ASN A 157 4.22 -15.62 4.77
N ALA A 158 5.26 -16.29 5.26
CA ALA A 158 5.21 -17.68 5.71
C ALA A 158 4.04 -18.00 6.66
N ARG A 159 3.64 -17.06 7.54
CA ARG A 159 2.52 -17.29 8.46
C ARG A 159 1.17 -17.35 7.77
N TYR A 160 1.00 -16.61 6.69
CA TYR A 160 -0.23 -16.68 5.89
C TYR A 160 -0.22 -17.91 4.99
N LEU A 161 0.95 -18.28 4.47
CA LEU A 161 1.12 -19.47 3.64
C LEU A 161 0.65 -20.75 4.33
N ASP A 162 0.84 -20.88 5.65
CA ASP A 162 0.33 -22.02 6.43
C ASP A 162 -1.20 -22.21 6.34
N TYR A 163 -1.94 -21.13 6.07
CA TYR A 163 -3.41 -21.11 5.96
C TYR A 163 -3.89 -21.08 4.50
N LEU A 164 -3.01 -20.74 3.57
CA LEU A 164 -3.31 -20.66 2.14
C LEU A 164 -3.00 -21.97 1.42
N LYS A 165 -1.85 -22.60 1.69
CA LYS A 165 -1.41 -23.83 1.02
C LYS A 165 -2.43 -24.98 1.07
N PRO A 166 -3.10 -25.24 2.22
CA PRO A 166 -4.11 -26.29 2.27
C PRO A 166 -5.30 -26.09 1.30
N LEU A 167 -5.49 -24.87 0.75
CA LEU A 167 -6.54 -24.64 -0.25
C LEU A 167 -6.23 -25.34 -1.60
N GLU A 168 -4.96 -25.57 -1.94
CA GLU A 168 -4.58 -26.29 -3.18
C GLU A 168 -5.09 -27.74 -3.16
N ASP A 169 -5.17 -28.34 -1.97
CA ASP A 169 -5.67 -29.72 -1.80
C ASP A 169 -7.20 -29.80 -1.88
N VAL A 170 -7.90 -28.68 -1.69
CA VAL A 170 -9.37 -28.62 -1.65
C VAL A 170 -9.98 -28.25 -3.01
N ASP A 171 -9.35 -27.36 -3.76
CA ASP A 171 -9.87 -26.92 -5.06
C ASP A 171 -8.75 -26.77 -6.09
N SER A 172 -8.84 -27.51 -7.19
CA SER A 172 -7.83 -27.51 -8.25
C SER A 172 -7.70 -26.16 -8.97
N ARG A 173 -8.62 -25.21 -8.75
CA ARG A 173 -8.55 -23.86 -9.34
C ARG A 173 -7.50 -22.98 -8.67
N VAL A 174 -7.10 -23.24 -7.42
CA VAL A 174 -6.17 -22.37 -6.69
C VAL A 174 -4.73 -22.86 -6.81
N LYS A 175 -3.83 -21.91 -7.05
CA LYS A 175 -2.38 -22.12 -6.97
C LYS A 175 -1.77 -21.07 -6.04
N ILE A 176 -1.09 -21.51 -4.99
CA ILE A 176 -0.37 -20.67 -4.05
C ILE A 176 1.09 -20.55 -4.52
N VAL A 177 1.50 -19.32 -4.81
CA VAL A 177 2.87 -18.97 -5.19
C VAL A 177 3.49 -18.20 -4.03
N PRO A 178 4.53 -18.74 -3.35
CA PRO A 178 5.10 -18.16 -2.14
C PRO A 178 6.04 -16.98 -2.44
N LEU A 179 5.58 -16.02 -3.26
CA LEU A 179 6.33 -14.87 -3.73
C LEU A 179 5.50 -13.59 -3.55
N SER A 180 6.19 -12.45 -3.48
CA SER A 180 5.55 -11.17 -3.26
C SER A 180 4.92 -10.62 -4.54
N GLY A 181 3.70 -10.07 -4.43
CA GLY A 181 3.07 -9.34 -5.54
C GLY A 181 3.75 -8.01 -5.89
N LEU A 182 4.70 -7.52 -5.07
CA LEU A 182 5.52 -6.31 -5.35
C LEU A 182 6.68 -6.57 -6.28
N GLU A 183 7.18 -7.80 -6.30
CA GLU A 183 8.40 -8.12 -7.03
C GLU A 183 8.03 -8.41 -8.48
N TRP A 184 8.59 -7.63 -9.41
CA TRP A 184 8.28 -7.79 -10.83
C TRP A 184 8.65 -9.18 -11.36
N GLY A 185 9.75 -9.78 -10.87
CA GLY A 185 10.17 -11.13 -11.24
C GLY A 185 9.19 -12.23 -10.82
N THR A 186 8.26 -11.96 -9.87
CA THR A 186 7.17 -12.88 -9.55
C THR A 186 6.29 -13.15 -10.78
N TYR A 187 6.05 -12.13 -11.61
CA TYR A 187 5.19 -12.25 -12.78
C TYR A 187 5.85 -13.03 -13.92
N ASP A 188 7.18 -12.95 -14.03
CA ASP A 188 7.96 -13.82 -14.91
C ASP A 188 7.88 -15.26 -14.42
N THR A 189 8.05 -15.48 -13.11
CA THR A 189 7.99 -16.81 -12.50
C THR A 189 6.64 -17.49 -12.74
N ILE A 190 5.51 -16.81 -12.54
CA ILE A 190 4.18 -17.44 -12.79
C ILE A 190 3.95 -17.75 -14.27
N GLN A 191 4.57 -16.99 -15.18
CA GLN A 191 4.54 -17.27 -16.60
C GLN A 191 5.38 -18.50 -16.94
N GLU A 192 6.60 -18.61 -16.40
CA GLU A 192 7.48 -19.77 -16.56
C GLU A 192 6.87 -21.06 -15.98
N MET A 193 6.08 -20.93 -14.91
CA MET A 193 5.29 -22.03 -14.34
C MET A 193 4.10 -22.45 -15.22
N GLY A 194 3.84 -21.78 -16.34
CA GLY A 194 2.70 -22.07 -17.23
C GLY A 194 1.34 -21.64 -16.66
N LEU A 195 1.30 -20.87 -15.57
CA LEU A 195 0.03 -20.55 -14.90
C LEU A 195 -0.88 -19.66 -15.76
N LEU A 196 -0.29 -18.92 -16.70
CA LEU A 196 -0.94 -18.01 -17.64
C LEU A 196 -0.99 -18.54 -19.09
N GLU A 197 -0.64 -19.80 -19.34
CA GLU A 197 -0.53 -20.35 -20.71
C GLU A 197 -1.81 -20.24 -21.56
N ASN A 198 -2.98 -20.29 -20.91
CA ASN A 198 -4.28 -20.20 -21.57
C ASN A 198 -4.81 -18.76 -21.71
N VAL A 199 -4.07 -17.77 -21.18
CA VAL A 199 -4.45 -16.36 -21.26
C VAL A 199 -3.93 -15.78 -22.56
N LYS A 200 -4.85 -15.36 -23.44
CA LYS A 200 -4.50 -14.77 -24.73
C LYS A 200 -4.08 -13.32 -24.58
N GLU A 201 -3.04 -12.94 -25.30
CA GLU A 201 -2.76 -11.52 -25.54
C GLU A 201 -3.79 -10.96 -26.53
N LEU A 202 -4.39 -9.83 -26.18
CA LEU A 202 -5.40 -9.15 -26.97
C LEU A 202 -4.88 -7.79 -27.43
N GLU A 203 -5.34 -7.37 -28.61
CA GLU A 203 -5.17 -5.99 -29.06
C GLU A 203 -5.83 -5.02 -28.07
N TRP A 204 -5.27 -3.82 -27.96
CA TRP A 204 -5.67 -2.86 -26.93
C TRP A 204 -7.12 -2.39 -27.05
N ASP A 205 -7.61 -2.29 -28.28
CA ASP A 205 -8.96 -1.88 -28.64
C ASP A 205 -9.99 -3.04 -28.58
N ALA A 206 -9.55 -4.29 -28.32
CA ALA A 206 -10.42 -5.48 -28.26
C ALA A 206 -11.38 -5.56 -27.05
N GLY A 207 -11.63 -4.44 -26.37
CA GLY A 207 -12.37 -4.40 -25.11
C GLY A 207 -11.50 -4.58 -23.86
N VAL A 208 -12.16 -4.58 -22.70
CA VAL A 208 -11.55 -4.99 -21.42
C VAL A 208 -11.25 -6.49 -21.49
N HIS A 209 -10.09 -6.92 -21.00
CA HIS A 209 -9.69 -8.32 -21.05
C HIS A 209 -10.76 -9.21 -20.38
N PRO A 210 -11.35 -10.18 -21.11
CA PRO A 210 -12.51 -10.91 -20.61
C PRO A 210 -12.13 -11.92 -19.51
N GLN A 211 -10.94 -12.53 -19.60
CA GLN A 211 -10.50 -13.62 -18.72
C GLN A 211 -9.58 -13.17 -17.57
N LEU A 212 -8.47 -12.49 -17.86
CA LEU A 212 -7.44 -12.13 -16.88
C LEU A 212 -7.86 -10.93 -16.03
N GLN A 213 -7.70 -11.07 -14.72
CA GLN A 213 -7.98 -10.01 -13.75
C GLN A 213 -6.96 -10.01 -12.62
N PHE A 214 -6.52 -8.83 -12.21
CA PHE A 214 -5.68 -8.65 -11.03
C PHE A 214 -6.53 -8.24 -9.83
N VAL A 215 -6.33 -8.89 -8.69
CA VAL A 215 -6.99 -8.60 -7.42
C VAL A 215 -5.92 -8.35 -6.36
N SER A 216 -6.10 -7.34 -5.51
CA SER A 216 -5.09 -7.06 -4.47
C SER A 216 -5.66 -6.35 -3.25
N HIS A 217 -5.14 -6.72 -2.07
CA HIS A 217 -5.19 -5.88 -0.88
C HIS A 217 -4.00 -4.92 -0.90
N MET A 218 -4.27 -3.64 -1.13
CA MET A 218 -3.23 -2.63 -1.18
C MET A 218 -2.69 -2.35 0.24
N PRO A 219 -1.36 -2.41 0.45
CA PRO A 219 -0.75 -1.98 1.70
C PRO A 219 -1.15 -0.54 2.04
N ILE A 220 -1.38 -0.24 3.31
CA ILE A 220 -1.82 1.10 3.75
C ILE A 220 -0.66 2.08 4.01
N ASN A 221 0.57 1.68 3.68
CA ASN A 221 1.80 2.44 3.87
C ASN A 221 2.20 3.19 2.57
N VAL A 222 3.40 3.76 2.57
CA VAL A 222 3.95 4.46 1.40
C VAL A 222 4.15 3.51 0.21
N TYR A 223 4.47 2.24 0.46
CA TYR A 223 4.67 1.25 -0.61
C TYR A 223 3.37 0.95 -1.38
N GLY A 224 2.21 0.92 -0.72
CA GLY A 224 0.93 0.75 -1.41
C GLY A 224 0.59 1.94 -2.33
N GLU A 225 0.93 3.16 -1.92
CA GLU A 225 0.80 4.34 -2.78
C GLU A 225 1.78 4.32 -3.96
N GLN A 226 3.01 3.86 -3.73
CA GLN A 226 4.00 3.66 -4.80
C GLN A 226 3.53 2.60 -5.79
N LEU A 227 2.99 1.48 -5.29
CA LEU A 227 2.46 0.40 -6.12
C LEU A 227 1.30 0.87 -6.99
N MET A 228 0.34 1.60 -6.40
CA MET A 228 -0.72 2.25 -7.18
C MET A 228 -0.15 3.17 -8.26
N SER A 229 0.84 4.01 -7.92
CA SER A 229 1.47 4.87 -8.92
C SER A 229 2.20 4.08 -10.01
N GLN A 230 2.78 2.92 -9.70
CA GLN A 230 3.45 2.06 -10.67
C GLN A 230 2.43 1.43 -11.62
N PHE A 231 1.36 0.83 -11.11
CA PHE A 231 0.31 0.24 -11.95
C PHE A 231 -0.22 1.23 -12.99
N LEU A 232 -0.53 2.45 -12.58
CA LEU A 232 -1.05 3.47 -13.50
C LEU A 232 -0.03 3.90 -14.56
N ARG A 233 1.27 3.80 -14.27
CA ARG A 233 2.37 4.16 -15.18
C ARG A 233 2.73 3.07 -16.16
N LEU A 234 2.41 1.82 -15.84
CA LEU A 234 2.64 0.70 -16.74
C LEU A 234 1.59 0.64 -17.86
N VAL A 235 0.45 1.32 -17.69
CA VAL A 235 -0.67 1.31 -18.65
C VAL A 235 -0.29 1.92 -20.01
N PRO A 236 0.25 3.16 -20.12
CA PRO A 236 0.50 3.78 -21.43
C PRO A 236 1.47 3.01 -22.32
N ASP A 237 2.49 2.40 -21.70
CA ASP A 237 3.50 1.59 -22.40
C ASP A 237 3.16 0.09 -22.45
N ARG A 238 1.94 -0.28 -22.01
CA ARG A 238 1.42 -1.66 -22.04
C ARG A 238 2.38 -2.67 -21.38
N GLN A 239 3.03 -2.27 -20.31
CA GLN A 239 3.98 -3.09 -19.57
C GLN A 239 3.27 -4.00 -18.56
N TRP A 240 4.01 -4.96 -17.97
CA TRP A 240 3.50 -5.89 -16.97
C TRP A 240 2.30 -6.71 -17.49
N LEU A 241 1.18 -6.76 -16.78
CA LEU A 241 -0.02 -7.49 -17.21
C LEU A 241 -0.75 -6.80 -18.37
N PHE A 242 -0.46 -5.53 -18.65
CA PHE A 242 -1.09 -4.80 -19.75
C PHE A 242 -0.60 -5.24 -21.14
N LYS A 243 0.42 -6.11 -21.20
CA LYS A 243 0.80 -6.80 -22.44
C LYS A 243 -0.29 -7.76 -22.94
N TYR A 244 -1.15 -8.25 -22.05
CA TYR A 244 -2.28 -9.09 -22.42
C TYR A 244 -3.48 -8.26 -22.95
N GLY A 245 -3.39 -6.93 -22.94
CA GLY A 245 -4.48 -6.01 -23.29
C GLY A 245 -4.97 -5.22 -22.07
N ARG A 246 -6.22 -4.74 -22.11
CA ARG A 246 -6.80 -3.92 -21.04
C ARG A 246 -7.25 -4.78 -19.85
N VAL A 247 -6.28 -5.21 -19.04
CA VAL A 247 -6.53 -6.02 -17.84
C VAL A 247 -7.16 -5.18 -16.72
N LYS A 248 -8.32 -5.62 -16.22
CA LYS A 248 -9.03 -5.01 -15.08
C LYS A 248 -8.30 -5.31 -13.78
N MET A 249 -8.16 -4.31 -12.92
CA MET A 249 -7.66 -4.45 -11.57
C MET A 249 -8.78 -4.16 -10.56
N ASN A 250 -9.00 -5.07 -9.61
CA ASN A 250 -9.94 -4.90 -8.52
C ASN A 250 -9.19 -4.85 -7.20
N LEU A 251 -9.23 -3.69 -6.54
CA LEU A 251 -8.33 -3.37 -5.45
C LEU A 251 -9.12 -3.07 -4.18
N LEU A 252 -8.65 -3.61 -3.06
CA LEU A 252 -9.08 -3.20 -1.73
C LEU A 252 -8.02 -2.24 -1.17
N LEU A 253 -8.39 -0.98 -0.92
CA LEU A 253 -7.43 0.07 -0.57
C LEU A 253 -8.02 1.07 0.44
N SER A 254 -7.16 1.89 1.04
CA SER A 254 -7.62 2.93 1.96
C SER A 254 -8.34 4.04 1.22
N ASP A 255 -9.36 4.61 1.87
CA ASP A 255 -10.10 5.73 1.31
C ASP A 255 -9.18 6.91 0.95
N TYR A 256 -8.13 7.13 1.73
CA TYR A 256 -7.13 8.15 1.42
C TYR A 256 -6.45 7.97 0.05
N VAL A 257 -6.10 6.73 -0.31
CA VAL A 257 -5.50 6.46 -1.64
C VAL A 257 -6.54 6.71 -2.72
N TRP A 258 -7.78 6.27 -2.51
CA TRP A 258 -8.89 6.53 -3.43
C TRP A 258 -9.08 8.01 -3.70
N GLN A 259 -9.23 8.84 -2.66
CA GLN A 259 -9.43 10.28 -2.79
C GLN A 259 -8.33 10.94 -3.61
N ARG A 260 -7.08 10.45 -3.50
CA ARG A 260 -5.96 10.96 -4.30
C ARG A 260 -5.96 10.48 -5.74
N VAL A 261 -6.37 9.24 -6.00
CA VAL A 261 -6.47 8.71 -7.37
C VAL A 261 -7.58 9.44 -8.13
N THR A 262 -8.72 9.74 -7.49
CA THR A 262 -9.89 10.36 -8.13
C THR A 262 -10.03 11.86 -7.88
N ALA A 263 -8.99 12.53 -7.38
CA ALA A 263 -9.06 13.96 -7.07
C ALA A 263 -9.24 14.79 -8.33
N ILE A 264 -10.35 15.52 -8.41
CA ILE A 264 -10.70 16.38 -9.55
C ILE A 264 -9.78 17.61 -9.65
N PRO A 265 -9.65 18.23 -10.85
CA PRO A 265 -8.95 19.49 -11.00
C PRO A 265 -9.43 20.54 -9.99
N GLY A 266 -8.48 21.18 -9.31
CA GLY A 266 -8.76 22.24 -8.33
C GLY A 266 -8.92 21.76 -6.89
N ASP A 267 -9.04 20.44 -6.65
CA ASP A 267 -9.09 19.89 -5.29
C ASP A 267 -7.84 20.30 -4.50
N LYS A 268 -8.08 20.99 -3.37
CA LYS A 268 -7.01 21.55 -2.53
C LYS A 268 -6.34 20.49 -1.67
N ALA A 269 -7.08 19.47 -1.26
CA ALA A 269 -6.65 18.44 -0.32
C ALA A 269 -5.92 17.30 -1.05
N TYR A 270 -6.50 16.77 -2.13
CA TYR A 270 -6.06 15.49 -2.69
C TYR A 270 -5.43 15.56 -4.08
N ARG A 271 -5.65 16.63 -4.84
CA ARG A 271 -5.08 16.76 -6.20
C ARG A 271 -3.56 16.67 -6.16
N CYS A 272 -3.04 15.71 -6.91
CA CYS A 272 -1.62 15.45 -7.02
C CYS A 272 -1.27 14.82 -8.38
N LYS A 273 0.02 14.55 -8.61
CA LYS A 273 0.51 13.89 -9.84
C LYS A 273 -0.19 12.56 -10.12
N LEU A 274 -0.46 11.79 -9.07
CA LEU A 274 -1.15 10.50 -9.17
C LEU A 274 -2.53 10.65 -9.80
N SER A 275 -3.27 11.70 -9.41
CA SER A 275 -4.60 11.99 -9.94
C SER A 275 -4.56 12.28 -11.45
N VAL A 276 -3.56 13.05 -11.91
CA VAL A 276 -3.43 13.38 -13.34
C VAL A 276 -3.10 12.15 -14.17
N ILE A 277 -2.17 11.31 -13.70
CA ILE A 277 -1.84 10.04 -14.38
C ILE A 277 -3.04 9.09 -14.39
N ALA A 278 -3.79 9.01 -13.27
CA ALA A 278 -5.00 8.21 -13.21
C ALA A 278 -6.05 8.68 -14.23
N ASP A 279 -6.35 9.99 -14.25
CA ASP A 279 -7.30 10.59 -15.19
C ASP A 279 -6.93 10.24 -16.65
N ALA A 280 -5.64 10.30 -16.98
CA ALA A 280 -5.11 10.09 -18.33
C ALA A 280 -5.07 8.61 -18.76
N ALA A 281 -4.87 7.69 -17.82
CA ALA A 281 -4.56 6.29 -18.14
C ALA A 281 -5.71 5.31 -17.86
N VAL A 282 -6.56 5.59 -16.86
CA VAL A 282 -7.54 4.62 -16.35
C VAL A 282 -8.91 5.24 -16.09
N GLU A 283 -9.92 4.38 -16.07
CA GLU A 283 -11.21 4.63 -15.46
C GLU A 283 -11.27 3.94 -14.09
N CYS A 284 -11.70 4.69 -13.08
CA CYS A 284 -11.77 4.25 -11.70
C CYS A 284 -13.22 4.29 -11.21
N LYS A 285 -13.71 3.18 -10.63
CA LYS A 285 -15.06 3.08 -10.05
C LYS A 285 -15.00 2.56 -8.61
N SER A 286 -15.65 3.26 -7.69
CA SER A 286 -15.87 2.75 -6.32
C SER A 286 -16.92 1.65 -6.37
N LEU A 287 -16.66 0.52 -5.72
CA LEU A 287 -17.57 -0.62 -5.68
C LEU A 287 -18.30 -0.71 -4.34
N LEU A 288 -17.57 -0.81 -3.23
CA LEU A 288 -18.14 -0.89 -1.87
C LEU A 288 -17.40 0.09 -0.96
N TYR A 289 -18.15 0.82 -0.14
CA TYR A 289 -17.59 1.72 0.88
C TYR A 289 -18.35 1.60 2.18
N ASP A 290 -19.65 1.90 2.16
CA ASP A 290 -20.50 1.93 3.36
C ASP A 290 -20.63 0.53 3.98
N GLU A 291 -20.70 -0.51 3.14
CA GLU A 291 -20.81 -1.92 3.54
C GLU A 291 -19.53 -2.47 4.19
N LEU A 292 -18.45 -1.70 4.11
CA LEU A 292 -17.14 -2.01 4.68
C LEU A 292 -16.82 -1.09 5.87
N GLN A 293 -17.80 -0.31 6.35
CA GLN A 293 -17.70 0.49 7.56
C GLN A 293 -18.58 -0.05 8.71
N PRO A 294 -18.12 0.11 9.97
CA PRO A 294 -16.82 0.65 10.37
C PRO A 294 -15.70 -0.39 10.22
N PHE A 295 -14.48 0.06 9.93
CA PHE A 295 -13.30 -0.79 9.69
C PHE A 295 -13.19 -2.04 10.60
N ARG A 296 -13.40 -1.88 11.91
CA ARG A 296 -13.22 -2.93 12.93
C ARG A 296 -14.10 -4.17 12.74
N ASP A 297 -15.22 -4.03 12.04
CA ASP A 297 -16.19 -5.11 11.86
C ASP A 297 -15.84 -5.97 10.63
N HIS A 298 -14.99 -5.45 9.76
CA HIS A 298 -14.70 -6.03 8.45
C HIS A 298 -13.23 -6.42 8.26
N PHE A 299 -12.29 -5.74 8.93
CA PHE A 299 -10.86 -5.83 8.65
C PHE A 299 -10.02 -6.19 9.86
N HIS A 300 -8.87 -6.79 9.56
CA HIS A 300 -7.79 -7.07 10.49
C HIS A 300 -6.50 -6.34 10.03
N PRO A 301 -5.67 -5.82 10.96
CA PRO A 301 -5.80 -5.87 12.42
C PRO A 301 -6.77 -4.83 12.99
N VAL A 302 -7.46 -5.16 14.09
CA VAL A 302 -8.32 -4.21 14.82
C VAL A 302 -7.52 -3.45 15.88
N LEU A 303 -7.54 -2.11 15.83
CA LEU A 303 -7.00 -1.26 16.89
C LEU A 303 -8.02 -1.09 18.02
N TYR A 304 -7.74 -1.67 19.18
CA TYR A 304 -8.61 -1.58 20.37
C TYR A 304 -8.43 -0.28 21.17
N ARG A 305 -7.38 0.51 20.91
CA ARG A 305 -7.23 1.86 21.46
C ARG A 305 -7.54 2.87 20.36
N GLN A 306 -8.60 3.66 20.55
CA GLN A 306 -8.82 4.84 19.73
C GLN A 306 -7.75 5.89 20.05
N PRO A 307 -7.23 6.62 19.05
CA PRO A 307 -6.45 7.82 19.32
C PRO A 307 -7.32 8.79 20.13
N THR A 308 -6.78 9.32 21.22
CA THR A 308 -7.47 10.27 22.11
C THR A 308 -7.73 11.65 21.48
N SER A 309 -7.34 11.86 20.22
CA SER A 309 -7.61 13.08 19.46
C SER A 309 -7.69 12.80 17.96
N GLU A 310 -8.64 13.43 17.26
CA GLU A 310 -8.73 13.42 15.79
C GLU A 310 -7.45 13.96 15.13
N ALA A 311 -6.74 14.88 15.81
CA ALA A 311 -5.50 15.51 15.37
C ALA A 311 -4.29 14.56 15.22
N THR A 312 -4.38 13.30 15.68
CA THR A 312 -3.30 12.30 15.54
C THR A 312 -3.61 11.15 14.58
N ALA A 313 -4.76 11.15 13.89
CA ALA A 313 -5.08 10.14 12.88
C ALA A 313 -4.31 10.42 11.58
N GLY A 314 -3.18 9.73 11.39
CA GLY A 314 -2.44 9.79 10.12
C GLY A 314 -3.15 8.96 9.06
N ASN A 315 -3.11 9.40 7.80
CA ASN A 315 -3.80 8.75 6.66
C ASN A 315 -3.31 7.33 6.34
N ARG A 316 -2.15 6.94 6.86
CA ARG A 316 -1.49 5.63 6.65
C ARG A 316 -1.49 4.79 7.91
N LYS A 317 -2.66 4.67 8.56
CA LYS A 317 -2.83 3.94 9.82
C LYS A 317 -3.96 2.94 9.72
N VAL A 318 -3.77 1.81 10.40
CA VAL A 318 -4.82 0.81 10.61
C VAL A 318 -6.03 1.48 11.26
N GLY A 319 -7.23 1.07 10.86
CA GLY A 319 -8.48 1.63 11.36
C GLY A 319 -9.03 2.76 10.49
N ASN A 320 -8.24 3.32 9.57
CA ASN A 320 -8.77 4.24 8.57
C ASN A 320 -9.75 3.51 7.63
N PRO A 321 -10.78 4.20 7.12
CA PRO A 321 -11.74 3.61 6.20
C PRO A 321 -11.07 2.95 5.00
N MET A 322 -11.54 1.76 4.65
CA MET A 322 -11.14 1.00 3.46
C MET A 322 -12.32 0.92 2.50
N ARG A 323 -12.03 0.77 1.21
CA ARG A 323 -13.03 0.54 0.16
C ARG A 323 -12.51 -0.40 -0.91
N THR A 324 -13.43 -0.90 -1.72
CA THR A 324 -13.09 -1.64 -2.92
C THR A 324 -13.33 -0.81 -4.17
N VAL A 325 -12.44 -0.97 -5.15
CA VAL A 325 -12.46 -0.19 -6.39
C VAL A 325 -12.15 -1.08 -7.58
N SER A 326 -12.73 -0.74 -8.73
CA SER A 326 -12.34 -1.27 -10.04
C SER A 326 -11.53 -0.22 -10.78
N VAL A 327 -10.40 -0.62 -11.34
CA VAL A 327 -9.51 0.21 -12.15
C VAL A 327 -9.33 -0.47 -13.49
N VAL A 328 -9.76 0.19 -14.55
CA VAL A 328 -9.76 -0.33 -15.93
C VAL A 328 -8.93 0.61 -16.81
N PRO A 329 -7.92 0.12 -17.54
CA PRO A 329 -7.22 0.93 -18.53
C PRO A 329 -8.17 1.54 -19.55
N ARG A 330 -8.01 2.83 -19.86
CA ARG A 330 -8.79 3.47 -20.94
C ARG A 330 -8.43 2.88 -22.29
N GLU A 331 -9.39 2.84 -23.19
CA GLU A 331 -9.14 2.51 -24.60
C GLU A 331 -8.26 3.58 -25.24
N GLU A 332 -8.76 4.82 -25.21
CA GLU A 332 -8.06 5.99 -25.69
C GLU A 332 -7.10 6.49 -24.62
N GLN A 333 -5.80 6.43 -24.94
CA GLN A 333 -4.72 6.89 -24.07
C GLN A 333 -4.24 8.25 -24.56
N ILE A 334 -4.34 9.27 -23.71
CA ILE A 334 -3.77 10.61 -24.00
C ILE A 334 -2.24 10.56 -23.88
N ILE A 335 -1.73 9.77 -22.94
CA ILE A 335 -0.29 9.51 -22.82
C ILE A 335 0.09 8.50 -23.90
N GLN A 336 0.74 8.98 -24.96
CA GLN A 336 1.26 8.11 -26.01
C GLN A 336 2.41 7.24 -25.50
N SER A 337 2.58 6.05 -26.06
CA SER A 337 3.70 5.18 -25.69
C SER A 337 5.05 5.88 -25.93
N GLY A 338 5.96 5.74 -24.98
CA GLY A 338 7.27 6.39 -24.97
C GLY A 338 7.26 7.86 -24.52
N SER A 339 6.09 8.46 -24.26
CA SER A 339 5.98 9.86 -23.82
C SER A 339 5.88 10.03 -22.30
N LEU A 340 5.74 8.93 -21.54
CA LEU A 340 5.51 8.96 -20.09
C LEU A 340 6.58 9.74 -19.32
N ASP A 341 7.85 9.61 -19.72
CA ASP A 341 8.97 10.33 -19.11
C ASP A 341 8.79 11.86 -19.20
N VAL A 342 8.26 12.34 -20.33
CA VAL A 342 8.01 13.77 -20.56
C VAL A 342 6.84 14.27 -19.73
N TRP A 343 5.75 13.48 -19.67
CA TRP A 343 4.64 13.72 -18.75
C TRP A 343 5.13 13.83 -17.31
N ASP A 344 5.98 12.89 -16.89
CA ASP A 344 6.51 12.87 -15.53
C ASP A 344 7.41 14.05 -15.23
N TYR A 345 8.24 14.43 -16.19
CA TYR A 345 9.07 15.61 -16.06
C TYR A 345 8.23 16.86 -15.81
N CYS A 346 7.22 17.10 -16.65
CA CYS A 346 6.34 18.25 -16.55
C CYS A 346 5.54 18.24 -15.24
N LEU A 347 4.90 17.11 -14.91
CA LEU A 347 4.15 16.94 -13.66
C LEU A 347 5.03 17.18 -12.44
N ARG A 348 6.22 16.58 -12.39
CA ARG A 348 7.14 16.70 -11.25
C ARG A 348 7.58 18.13 -11.03
N ARG A 349 7.89 18.88 -12.09
CA ARG A 349 8.31 20.28 -12.00
C ARG A 349 7.16 21.19 -11.57
N LEU A 350 6.02 21.10 -12.25
CA LEU A 350 4.92 22.03 -12.04
C LEU A 350 4.19 21.79 -10.71
N PHE A 351 4.03 20.54 -10.27
CA PHE A 351 3.37 20.25 -8.98
C PHE A 351 4.17 20.69 -7.74
N VAL A 352 5.44 21.10 -7.87
CA VAL A 352 6.17 21.76 -6.76
C VAL A 352 5.43 23.02 -6.32
N GLN A 353 4.87 23.76 -7.28
CA GLN A 353 4.13 25.00 -7.05
C GLN A 353 2.65 24.82 -7.42
N LYS A 354 2.02 23.73 -6.96
CA LYS A 354 0.65 23.34 -7.36
C LYS A 354 -0.44 24.41 -7.18
N ALA A 355 -0.23 25.38 -6.28
CA ALA A 355 -1.18 26.47 -6.02
C ALA A 355 -0.91 27.73 -6.85
N THR A 356 0.23 27.80 -7.54
CA THR A 356 0.65 28.93 -8.36
C THR A 356 0.04 28.82 -9.76
N ALA A 357 -0.28 29.97 -10.36
CA ALA A 357 -0.73 30.08 -11.74
C ALA A 357 0.26 29.38 -12.69
N VAL A 358 -0.25 28.65 -13.69
CA VAL A 358 0.58 27.87 -14.62
C VAL A 358 1.54 28.76 -15.39
N GLY A 359 1.12 29.96 -15.82
CA GLY A 359 1.99 30.91 -16.52
C GLY A 359 3.23 31.33 -15.71
N ARG A 360 3.10 31.41 -14.37
CA ARG A 360 4.24 31.68 -13.47
C ARG A 360 5.07 30.42 -13.15
N SER A 361 4.53 29.24 -13.41
CA SER A 361 5.15 27.96 -13.07
C SER A 361 5.92 27.36 -14.26
N ILE A 362 5.54 27.66 -15.51
CA ILE A 362 6.21 27.18 -16.73
C ILE A 362 7.73 27.44 -16.75
N PRO A 363 8.26 28.58 -16.28
CA PRO A 363 9.70 28.80 -16.20
C PRO A 363 10.48 27.74 -15.40
N SER A 364 9.81 27.02 -14.48
CA SER A 364 10.43 25.93 -13.71
C SER A 364 10.74 24.68 -14.54
N LEU A 365 10.20 24.57 -15.76
CA LEU A 365 10.46 23.45 -16.66
C LEU A 365 11.91 23.47 -17.19
N GLY A 366 12.55 24.63 -17.27
CA GLY A 366 13.95 24.74 -17.67
C GLY A 366 14.35 26.16 -18.07
N PRO A 367 15.65 26.44 -18.22
CA PRO A 367 16.14 27.72 -18.71
C PRO A 367 15.50 28.06 -20.07
N GLY A 368 14.91 29.25 -20.20
CA GLY A 368 14.24 29.68 -21.43
C GLY A 368 12.81 29.19 -21.62
N ALA A 369 12.24 28.42 -20.68
CA ALA A 369 10.87 27.89 -20.80
C ALA A 369 9.78 28.99 -20.82
N GLN A 370 10.10 30.24 -20.45
CA GLN A 370 9.19 31.38 -20.62
C GLN A 370 8.72 31.54 -22.09
N SER A 371 9.55 31.13 -23.06
CA SER A 371 9.20 31.13 -24.48
C SER A 371 8.00 30.23 -24.82
N LEU A 372 7.68 29.24 -23.98
CA LEU A 372 6.54 28.35 -24.20
C LEU A 372 5.19 29.02 -23.97
N LEU A 373 5.16 30.12 -23.21
CA LEU A 373 3.90 30.79 -22.83
C LEU A 373 3.13 31.31 -24.04
N THR A 374 3.82 31.82 -25.05
CA THR A 374 3.21 32.33 -26.30
C THR A 374 2.56 31.22 -27.13
N HIS A 375 3.01 29.98 -26.95
CA HIS A 375 2.40 28.81 -27.58
C HIS A 375 1.23 28.29 -26.75
N LEU A 376 1.35 28.33 -25.42
CA LEU A 376 0.36 27.81 -24.49
C LEU A 376 -0.87 28.70 -24.32
N GLU A 377 -0.75 30.02 -24.43
CA GLU A 377 -1.86 30.97 -24.22
C GLU A 377 -3.06 30.76 -25.17
N LYS A 378 -2.84 30.02 -26.27
CA LYS A 378 -3.89 29.65 -27.23
C LYS A 378 -4.80 28.54 -26.72
N ASP A 379 -4.23 27.61 -25.96
CA ASP A 379 -4.88 26.34 -25.59
C ASP A 379 -5.13 26.24 -24.07
N VAL A 380 -4.38 27.00 -23.27
CA VAL A 380 -4.35 26.91 -21.80
C VAL A 380 -4.52 28.28 -21.15
N ASP A 381 -5.49 28.41 -20.24
CA ASP A 381 -5.60 29.61 -19.40
C ASP A 381 -4.43 29.68 -18.41
N LEU A 382 -3.52 30.62 -18.68
CA LEU A 382 -2.28 30.80 -17.93
C LEU A 382 -2.49 31.25 -16.47
N ASN A 383 -3.69 31.73 -16.12
CA ASN A 383 -4.02 32.15 -14.77
C ASN A 383 -4.49 30.99 -13.88
N LYS A 384 -4.87 29.84 -14.47
CA LYS A 384 -5.26 28.66 -13.70
C LYS A 384 -4.10 28.21 -12.81
N PRO A 385 -4.33 27.92 -11.52
CA PRO A 385 -3.31 27.29 -10.70
C PRO A 385 -3.01 25.88 -11.23
N VAL A 386 -1.77 25.41 -11.11
CA VAL A 386 -1.35 24.09 -11.64
C VAL A 386 -2.27 22.95 -11.19
N ARG A 387 -2.74 22.95 -9.94
CA ARG A 387 -3.69 21.93 -9.45
C ARG A 387 -5.05 21.95 -10.16
N ALA A 388 -5.44 23.05 -10.79
CA ALA A 388 -6.70 23.19 -11.51
C ALA A 388 -6.60 22.85 -13.00
N LEU A 389 -5.42 22.42 -13.48
CA LEU A 389 -5.25 21.99 -14.86
C LEU A 389 -6.02 20.68 -15.12
N GLU A 390 -6.80 20.71 -16.20
CA GLU A 390 -7.53 19.58 -16.78
C GLU A 390 -6.60 18.76 -17.69
N LEU A 391 -7.04 17.58 -18.13
CA LEU A 391 -6.23 16.71 -19.00
C LEU A 391 -5.81 17.38 -20.31
N LYS A 392 -6.71 18.11 -20.98
CA LYS A 392 -6.41 18.87 -22.20
C LYS A 392 -5.33 19.94 -21.98
N ASP A 393 -5.30 20.53 -20.78
CA ASP A 393 -4.29 21.52 -20.43
C ASP A 393 -2.92 20.83 -20.30
N TRP A 394 -2.87 19.66 -19.66
CA TRP A 394 -1.65 18.85 -19.53
C TRP A 394 -1.14 18.33 -20.85
N GLU A 395 -2.02 17.83 -21.72
CA GLU A 395 -1.69 17.38 -23.06
C GLU A 395 -1.04 18.51 -23.88
N SER A 396 -1.65 19.71 -23.84
CA SER A 396 -1.11 20.90 -24.52
C SER A 396 0.27 21.29 -23.98
N ILE A 397 0.45 21.28 -22.65
CA ILE A 397 1.74 21.56 -22.00
C ILE A 397 2.81 20.57 -22.43
N VAL A 398 2.50 19.26 -22.39
CA VAL A 398 3.45 18.21 -22.73
C VAL A 398 3.80 18.24 -24.21
N ARG A 399 2.82 18.47 -25.09
CA ARG A 399 3.04 18.62 -26.53
C ARG A 399 3.99 19.78 -26.83
N VAL A 400 3.67 20.98 -26.34
CA VAL A 400 4.51 22.18 -26.53
C VAL A 400 5.90 22.00 -25.93
N PHE A 401 6.01 21.34 -24.77
CA PHE A 401 7.31 21.02 -24.18
C PHE A 401 8.12 20.03 -25.02
N SER A 402 7.47 19.03 -25.63
CA SER A 402 8.13 18.02 -26.47
C SER A 402 8.65 18.61 -27.79
N GLU A 403 7.92 19.59 -28.33
CA GLU A 403 8.30 20.33 -29.54
C GLU A 403 9.37 21.40 -29.29
N TRP A 404 9.69 21.70 -28.01
CA TRP A 404 10.62 22.76 -27.66
C TRP A 404 12.08 22.37 -27.96
N PRO A 405 12.78 23.07 -28.88
CA PRO A 405 14.14 22.68 -29.30
C PRO A 405 15.18 22.71 -28.17
N PHE A 406 14.92 23.50 -27.12
CA PHE A 406 15.78 23.65 -25.96
C PHE A 406 15.28 22.87 -24.73
N ALA A 407 14.31 21.95 -24.92
CA ALA A 407 13.83 21.10 -23.86
C ALA A 407 15.00 20.34 -23.23
N PRO A 408 15.16 20.40 -21.89
CA PRO A 408 16.17 19.61 -21.21
C PRO A 408 15.98 18.14 -21.55
N SER A 409 17.05 17.45 -21.96
CA SER A 409 16.98 16.03 -22.25
C SER A 409 16.50 15.28 -21.00
N VAL A 410 15.31 14.69 -21.06
CA VAL A 410 14.67 14.04 -19.90
C VAL A 410 15.56 12.93 -19.31
N ARG A 411 16.34 12.25 -20.18
CA ARG A 411 17.33 11.22 -19.79
C ARG A 411 18.50 11.73 -18.94
N ILE A 412 18.84 13.02 -18.96
CA ILE A 412 20.01 13.57 -18.24
C ILE A 412 19.64 13.96 -16.80
N ILE A 413 18.35 14.10 -16.48
CA ILE A 413 17.92 14.66 -15.18
C ILE A 413 17.69 13.57 -14.13
N SER A 414 17.47 12.32 -14.54
CA SER A 414 17.34 11.18 -13.62
C SER A 414 18.66 10.78 -12.94
N SER A 415 19.81 11.11 -13.51
CA SER A 415 21.13 10.76 -12.94
C SER A 415 21.63 11.69 -11.83
N ASN A 416 21.02 12.86 -11.65
CA ASN A 416 21.51 13.91 -10.73
C ASN A 416 20.73 14.00 -9.40
N LEU A 417 19.87 13.03 -9.10
CA LEU A 417 19.02 13.05 -7.89
C LEU A 417 19.02 11.73 -7.09
N ASN A 418 20.05 10.90 -7.25
CA ASN A 418 20.31 9.77 -6.35
C ASN A 418 21.08 10.20 -5.10
#